data_AF-A0A9W7GJV7-F1
#
_entry.id   AF-A0A9W7GJV7-F1
#
_cell.length_a   1.000
_cell.length_b   1.000
_cell.length_c   1.000
_cell.angle_alpha   90.00
_cell.angle_beta   90.00
_cell.angle_gamma   90.00
#
_symmetry.space_group_name_H-M   'P 1'
#
loop_
_entity.id
_entity.type
_entity.pdbx_description
1 polymer ?
#
loop_
_entity_poly.entity_id
_entity_poly.type
_entity_poly.pdbx_seq_one_letter_code
_entity_poly.pdbx_strand_id
1 'polypeptide(L)'
;MVGVALSGGGITGIIGGLCALNSLDQKGLAGQSVVSTVSGGTIGKGIHVNAGDKLTYQYYDASLSYNDANSEIVEDEDHIWYANVVNYLNWASPLTGGANKEEEGEGGLGTLQAGWWTDVIDLMFWEGYSVHDYDIGGGDEEWYANFALLNEGQCPIKVNDENVMKKAENSLVYASMEMSGAGSRNFHLSNNGTLSVKDKEVLDVMSYSSSFWTSGIVESATSYFFLKETIPTGSLDGETVYLNDGGLVDTTGIVTLLQKKEDTIVAFYNNNDPLSELSCPFAFLFGAETSADSMNCLEGWELGQVFESGLWEGVKGNLTDGGLLRAKLENVEVKENEYLGVEAYILKNLIIFSNERSDEFLGSFEDEEIAAKVDDRWPNNFPVSVPTLDANVMCMFKDWIVEKYLDELKEVM
;
A
#
# COMPACT_ATOMS: atom_id res chain seq x y z
N MET A 1 -16.59 -15.25 -1.62
CA MET A 1 -15.72 -14.55 -2.58
C MET A 1 -14.43 -14.23 -1.85
N VAL A 2 -13.34 -14.08 -2.60
CA VAL A 2 -11.98 -13.96 -2.06
C VAL A 2 -11.53 -12.52 -2.29
N GLY A 3 -11.17 -11.84 -1.21
CA GLY A 3 -10.56 -10.53 -1.27
C GLY A 3 -9.04 -10.63 -1.16
N VAL A 4 -8.31 -9.86 -1.97
CA VAL A 4 -6.86 -9.68 -1.85
C VAL A 4 -6.58 -8.25 -1.40
N ALA A 5 -5.95 -8.06 -0.24
CA ALA A 5 -5.57 -6.75 0.27
C ALA A 5 -4.08 -6.48 0.02
N LEU A 6 -3.75 -5.33 -0.55
CA LEU A 6 -2.37 -4.86 -0.76
C LEU A 6 -2.15 -3.58 0.04
N SER A 7 -1.27 -3.67 1.05
CA SER A 7 -1.00 -2.55 1.94
C SER A 7 -0.23 -1.42 1.26
N GLY A 8 -0.16 -0.30 1.96
CA GLY A 8 0.80 0.76 1.72
C GLY A 8 2.22 0.35 2.11
N GLY A 9 3.17 1.26 1.90
CA GLY A 9 4.59 1.01 2.17
C GLY A 9 5.54 1.61 1.13
N GLY A 10 5.16 2.70 0.46
CA GLY A 10 5.99 3.33 -0.56
C GLY A 10 6.45 2.34 -1.65
N ILE A 11 7.74 2.37 -1.98
CA ILE A 11 8.32 1.49 -3.01
C ILE A 11 8.23 0.01 -2.67
N THR A 12 8.32 -0.34 -1.38
CA THR A 12 8.14 -1.71 -0.88
C THR A 12 6.70 -2.19 -1.11
N GLY A 13 5.72 -1.30 -0.90
CA GLY A 13 4.32 -1.56 -1.23
C GLY A 13 4.09 -1.78 -2.73
N ILE A 14 4.73 -0.97 -3.58
CA ILE A 14 4.65 -1.09 -5.06
C ILE A 14 5.18 -2.46 -5.51
N ILE A 15 6.44 -2.75 -5.19
CA ILE A 15 7.13 -3.97 -5.63
C ILE A 15 6.49 -5.20 -5.00
N GLY A 16 6.28 -5.17 -3.69
CA GLY A 16 5.69 -6.28 -2.95
C GLY A 16 4.28 -6.61 -3.43
N GLY A 17 3.45 -5.60 -3.70
CA GLY A 17 2.10 -5.80 -4.24
C GLY A 17 2.12 -6.35 -5.65
N LEU A 18 2.95 -5.78 -6.53
CA LEU A 18 3.11 -6.20 -7.92
C LEU A 18 3.59 -7.66 -8.04
N CYS A 19 4.59 -8.06 -7.26
CA CYS A 19 5.12 -9.43 -7.25
C CYS A 19 4.17 -10.43 -6.57
N ALA A 20 3.43 -10.03 -5.53
CA ALA A 20 2.42 -10.88 -4.91
C ALA A 20 1.30 -11.23 -5.89
N LEU A 21 0.76 -10.23 -6.60
CA LEU A 21 -0.27 -10.45 -7.63
C LEU A 21 0.23 -11.40 -8.73
N ASN A 22 1.40 -11.13 -9.30
CA ASN A 22 1.95 -11.99 -10.35
C ASN A 22 2.19 -13.44 -9.83
N SER A 23 2.67 -13.61 -8.61
CA SER A 23 2.86 -14.95 -8.02
C SER A 23 1.53 -15.70 -7.87
N LEU A 24 0.45 -15.02 -7.46
CA LEU A 24 -0.88 -15.59 -7.39
C LEU A 24 -1.41 -15.96 -8.79
N ASP A 25 -1.24 -15.08 -9.78
CA ASP A 25 -1.64 -15.30 -11.18
C ASP A 25 -0.97 -16.56 -11.76
N GLN A 26 0.35 -16.66 -11.64
CA GLN A 26 1.13 -17.81 -12.16
C GLN A 26 0.72 -19.14 -11.52
N LYS A 27 0.23 -19.09 -10.27
CA LYS A 27 -0.24 -20.28 -9.54
C LYS A 27 -1.74 -20.52 -9.73
N GLY A 28 -2.42 -19.71 -10.54
CA GLY A 28 -3.83 -19.83 -10.86
C GLY A 28 -4.76 -19.48 -9.70
N LEU A 29 -4.30 -18.65 -8.76
CA LEU A 29 -5.02 -18.29 -7.53
C LEU A 29 -5.78 -16.96 -7.62
N ALA A 30 -5.45 -16.09 -8.57
CA ALA A 30 -6.06 -14.76 -8.64
C ALA A 30 -7.46 -14.72 -9.25
N GLY A 31 -7.87 -15.78 -9.97
CA GLY A 31 -9.14 -15.81 -10.68
C GLY A 31 -10.34 -15.56 -9.76
N GLN A 32 -11.14 -14.54 -10.06
CA GLN A 32 -12.36 -14.12 -9.32
C GLN A 32 -12.11 -13.47 -7.94
N SER A 33 -10.91 -12.93 -7.72
CA SER A 33 -10.63 -12.15 -6.51
C SER A 33 -11.05 -10.68 -6.67
N VAL A 34 -11.51 -10.06 -5.58
CA VAL A 34 -11.65 -8.61 -5.47
C VAL A 34 -10.37 -8.06 -4.84
N VAL A 35 -9.71 -7.10 -5.47
CA VAL A 35 -8.47 -6.52 -4.92
C VAL A 35 -8.78 -5.20 -4.21
N SER A 36 -8.23 -4.97 -3.02
CA SER A 36 -8.28 -3.67 -2.36
C SER A 36 -6.87 -3.19 -2.02
N THR A 37 -6.59 -1.93 -2.31
CA THR A 37 -5.23 -1.39 -2.27
C THR A 37 -5.16 -0.06 -1.54
N VAL A 38 -3.99 0.26 -1.03
CA VAL A 38 -3.69 1.58 -0.49
C VAL A 38 -2.24 1.98 -0.78
N SER A 39 -2.00 3.27 -0.96
CA SER A 39 -0.68 3.85 -1.16
C SER A 39 0.15 3.13 -2.23
N GLY A 40 1.37 2.68 -1.89
CA GLY A 40 2.23 1.91 -2.79
C GLY A 40 1.54 0.68 -3.42
N GLY A 41 0.69 -0.04 -2.66
CA GLY A 41 -0.09 -1.16 -3.19
C GLY A 41 -1.03 -0.76 -4.33
N THR A 42 -1.56 0.48 -4.29
CA THR A 42 -2.41 1.04 -5.36
C THR A 42 -1.63 1.25 -6.65
N ILE A 43 -0.43 1.84 -6.56
CA ILE A 43 0.43 2.01 -7.73
C ILE A 43 0.88 0.64 -8.27
N GLY A 44 1.23 -0.31 -7.38
CA GLY A 44 1.58 -1.68 -7.75
C GLY A 44 0.47 -2.40 -8.53
N LYS A 45 -0.78 -2.36 -8.04
CA LYS A 45 -1.93 -2.91 -8.78
C LYS A 45 -2.19 -2.18 -10.09
N GLY A 46 -2.05 -0.86 -10.11
CA GLY A 46 -2.18 -0.06 -11.34
C GLY A 46 -1.18 -0.49 -12.42
N ILE A 47 0.09 -0.69 -12.06
CA ILE A 47 1.13 -1.21 -12.96
C ILE A 47 0.77 -2.62 -13.42
N HIS A 48 0.38 -3.51 -12.50
CA HIS A 48 -0.02 -4.88 -12.85
C HIS A 48 -1.13 -4.92 -13.91
N VAL A 49 -2.15 -4.07 -13.75
CA VAL A 49 -3.29 -4.01 -14.67
C VAL A 49 -2.92 -3.48 -16.06
N ASN A 50 -1.98 -2.52 -16.13
CA ASN A 50 -1.73 -1.78 -17.38
C ASN A 50 -0.45 -2.19 -18.11
N ALA A 51 0.48 -2.84 -17.42
CA ALA A 51 1.77 -3.25 -17.98
C ALA A 51 2.12 -4.71 -17.67
N GLY A 52 1.35 -5.42 -16.82
CA GLY A 52 1.72 -6.74 -16.30
C GLY A 52 2.03 -7.79 -17.35
N ASP A 53 1.41 -7.71 -18.53
CA ASP A 53 1.67 -8.60 -19.68
C ASP A 53 3.02 -8.37 -20.37
N LYS A 54 3.71 -7.28 -20.06
CA LYS A 54 5.03 -6.89 -20.58
C LYS A 54 6.12 -6.94 -19.52
N LEU A 55 5.81 -7.33 -18.28
CA LEU A 55 6.79 -7.32 -17.20
C LEU A 55 7.50 -8.67 -17.09
N THR A 56 8.83 -8.62 -16.96
CA THR A 56 9.65 -9.76 -16.58
C THR A 56 9.87 -9.74 -15.07
N TYR A 57 9.49 -10.82 -14.40
CA TYR A 57 9.57 -10.99 -12.94
C TYR A 57 10.71 -11.93 -12.56
N GLN A 58 11.34 -11.69 -11.40
CA GLN A 58 12.26 -12.65 -10.79
C GLN A 58 11.47 -13.61 -9.89
N TYR A 59 11.33 -14.85 -10.35
CA TYR A 59 10.78 -15.95 -9.56
C TYR A 59 11.85 -16.54 -8.64
N TYR A 60 11.41 -17.16 -7.55
CA TYR A 60 12.30 -17.81 -6.60
C TYR A 60 12.99 -19.01 -7.25
N ASP A 61 14.32 -18.99 -7.23
CA ASP A 61 15.17 -20.10 -7.62
C ASP A 61 16.35 -20.17 -6.65
N ALA A 62 16.39 -21.24 -5.84
CA ALA A 62 17.47 -21.46 -4.88
C ALA A 62 18.85 -21.58 -5.54
N SER A 63 18.91 -21.98 -6.82
CA SER A 63 20.16 -22.17 -7.56
C SER A 63 20.65 -20.92 -8.30
N LEU A 64 19.94 -19.80 -8.18
CA LEU A 64 20.29 -18.53 -8.82
C LEU A 64 21.65 -18.02 -8.32
N SER A 65 22.50 -17.54 -9.23
CA SER A 65 23.76 -16.90 -8.86
C SER A 65 23.55 -15.45 -8.43
N TYR A 66 24.45 -14.90 -7.62
CA TYR A 66 24.43 -13.49 -7.25
C TYR A 66 24.40 -12.55 -8.46
N ASN A 67 25.15 -12.87 -9.52
CA ASN A 67 25.21 -12.02 -10.71
C ASN A 67 23.86 -11.98 -11.45
N ASP A 68 23.15 -13.10 -11.49
CA ASP A 68 21.83 -13.17 -12.11
C ASP A 68 20.79 -12.47 -11.23
N ALA A 69 20.82 -12.72 -9.91
CA ALA A 69 19.94 -12.07 -8.93
C ALA A 69 20.13 -10.54 -8.88
N ASN A 70 21.33 -10.03 -9.16
CA ASN A 70 21.65 -8.61 -9.18
C ASN A 70 21.61 -8.00 -10.60
N SER A 71 20.79 -8.56 -11.49
CA SER A 71 20.61 -8.05 -12.86
C SER A 71 19.18 -7.56 -13.10
N GLU A 72 19.02 -6.54 -13.95
CA GLU A 72 17.72 -6.16 -14.49
C GLU A 72 17.34 -7.20 -15.56
N ILE A 73 16.33 -8.00 -15.27
CA ILE A 73 15.96 -9.14 -16.11
C ILE A 73 15.05 -8.65 -17.22
N VAL A 74 15.43 -8.97 -18.45
CA VAL A 74 14.70 -8.66 -19.67
C VAL A 74 14.66 -9.91 -20.52
N GLU A 75 13.46 -10.47 -20.74
CA GLU A 75 13.30 -11.69 -21.54
C GLU A 75 13.54 -11.44 -23.04
N ASP A 76 13.07 -10.32 -23.56
CA ASP A 76 13.25 -9.86 -24.94
C ASP A 76 13.07 -8.33 -25.07
N GLU A 77 13.12 -7.80 -26.30
CA GLU A 77 13.00 -6.35 -26.56
C GLU A 77 11.63 -5.75 -26.19
N ASP A 78 10.60 -6.58 -26.03
CA ASP A 78 9.23 -6.15 -25.73
C ASP A 78 8.90 -6.25 -24.22
N HIS A 79 9.75 -6.90 -23.43
CA HIS A 79 9.57 -7.04 -21.99
C HIS A 79 10.46 -6.09 -21.18
N ILE A 80 9.94 -5.66 -20.03
CA ILE A 80 10.58 -4.69 -19.15
C ILE A 80 10.72 -5.30 -17.76
N TRP A 81 11.85 -5.03 -17.10
CA TRP A 81 12.04 -5.46 -15.72
C TRP A 81 10.95 -4.87 -14.81
N TYR A 82 10.26 -5.73 -14.05
CA TYR A 82 9.07 -5.34 -13.27
C TYR A 82 9.31 -4.20 -12.26
N ALA A 83 10.54 -4.02 -11.77
CA ALA A 83 10.90 -2.98 -10.81
C ALA A 83 11.51 -1.73 -11.47
N ASN A 84 11.39 -1.56 -12.79
CA ASN A 84 11.95 -0.40 -13.48
C ASN A 84 11.48 0.96 -12.89
N VAL A 85 10.33 1.00 -12.22
CA VAL A 85 9.85 2.14 -11.42
C VAL A 85 10.88 2.71 -10.43
N VAL A 86 11.77 1.88 -9.87
CA VAL A 86 12.79 2.30 -8.88
C VAL A 86 13.79 3.31 -9.46
N ASN A 87 13.97 3.29 -10.79
CA ASN A 87 14.89 4.17 -11.49
C ASN A 87 14.36 5.62 -11.59
N TYR A 88 13.06 5.84 -11.40
CA TYR A 88 12.41 7.12 -11.68
C TYR A 88 11.97 7.88 -10.42
N LEU A 89 11.70 7.18 -9.31
CA LEU A 89 11.32 7.81 -8.04
C LEU A 89 12.40 8.75 -7.46
N ASN A 90 13.68 8.39 -7.62
CA ASN A 90 14.80 9.25 -7.19
C ASN A 90 14.81 10.60 -7.93
N TRP A 91 14.30 10.65 -9.16
CA TRP A 91 14.23 11.88 -9.95
C TRP A 91 13.13 12.83 -9.49
N ALA A 92 12.09 12.29 -8.82
CA ALA A 92 11.04 13.06 -8.17
C ALA A 92 11.44 13.58 -6.76
N SER A 93 12.54 13.08 -6.17
CA SER A 93 13.02 13.48 -4.84
C SER A 93 13.30 14.99 -4.64
N PRO A 94 13.78 15.74 -5.65
CA PRO A 94 13.89 17.20 -5.57
C PRO A 94 12.52 17.91 -5.58
N LEU A 95 11.49 17.30 -6.16
CA LEU A 95 10.11 17.83 -6.18
C LEU A 95 9.41 17.54 -4.85
N THR A 96 9.65 16.39 -4.22
CA THR A 96 9.02 16.00 -2.95
C THR A 96 9.56 16.75 -1.72
N GLY A 97 10.47 17.71 -1.89
CA GLY A 97 10.89 18.58 -0.80
C GLY A 97 11.50 17.82 0.38
N GLY A 98 12.51 16.98 0.13
CA GLY A 98 13.50 16.67 1.16
C GLY A 98 13.02 15.93 2.40
N ALA A 99 12.30 14.81 2.25
CA ALA A 99 12.09 13.89 3.38
C ALA A 99 13.40 13.24 3.91
N ASN A 100 14.54 13.37 3.19
CA ASN A 100 15.82 12.76 3.58
C ASN A 100 17.03 13.71 3.57
N LYS A 101 16.83 15.03 3.48
CA LYS A 101 17.95 16.00 3.57
C LYS A 101 17.75 16.94 4.76
N GLU A 102 17.81 16.38 5.97
CA GLU A 102 18.02 17.19 7.18
C GLU A 102 19.46 17.75 7.30
N GLU A 103 20.43 17.31 6.47
CA GLU A 103 21.84 17.68 6.69
C GLU A 103 22.41 18.85 5.88
N GLU A 104 21.75 19.37 4.84
CA GLU A 104 22.30 20.52 4.08
C GLU A 104 21.19 21.52 3.72
N GLY A 105 21.16 22.62 4.49
CA GLY A 105 20.11 23.65 4.51
C GLY A 105 19.95 24.52 3.26
N GLU A 106 19.85 23.92 2.07
CA GLU A 106 19.46 24.57 0.83
C GLU A 106 18.47 23.72 0.03
N GLY A 107 17.38 23.28 0.68
CA GLY A 107 16.18 22.77 0.00
C GLY A 107 15.34 23.93 -0.51
N GLY A 108 15.58 24.38 -1.74
CA GLY A 108 14.70 25.35 -2.39
C GLY A 108 13.30 24.77 -2.52
N LEU A 109 12.29 25.50 -2.04
CA LEU A 109 10.87 25.26 -2.34
C LEU A 109 10.68 25.43 -3.86
N GLY A 110 11.02 24.40 -4.63
CA GLY A 110 10.50 24.24 -5.99
C GLY A 110 8.98 24.30 -5.86
N THR A 111 8.34 25.09 -6.72
CA THR A 111 6.91 25.35 -6.64
C THR A 111 6.16 24.06 -6.97
N LEU A 112 5.90 23.23 -5.96
CA LEU A 112 4.94 22.15 -6.03
C LEU A 112 3.61 22.75 -6.49
N GLN A 113 3.05 22.24 -7.58
CA GLN A 113 1.75 22.66 -8.11
C GLN A 113 0.72 21.56 -7.83
N ALA A 114 -0.55 21.91 -7.71
CA ALA A 114 -1.60 20.89 -7.60
C ALA A 114 -1.50 19.88 -8.76
N GLY A 115 -1.58 18.57 -8.45
CA GLY A 115 -1.47 17.50 -9.44
C GLY A 115 -0.05 17.00 -9.73
N TRP A 116 1.00 17.62 -9.16
CA TRP A 116 2.38 17.19 -9.41
C TRP A 116 2.65 15.70 -9.11
N TRP A 117 1.95 15.13 -8.12
CA TRP A 117 2.09 13.72 -7.78
C TRP A 117 1.46 12.80 -8.83
N THR A 118 0.35 13.24 -9.43
CA THR A 118 -0.24 12.58 -10.60
C THR A 118 0.76 12.57 -11.76
N ASP A 119 1.46 13.68 -12.02
CA ASP A 119 2.51 13.75 -13.06
C ASP A 119 3.69 12.82 -12.76
N VAL A 120 4.04 12.66 -11.48
CA VAL A 120 5.10 11.73 -11.06
C VAL A 120 4.69 10.27 -11.29
N ILE A 121 3.44 9.91 -10.99
CA ILE A 121 2.92 8.57 -11.31
C ILE A 121 2.85 8.38 -12.82
N ASP A 122 2.38 9.37 -13.59
CA ASP A 122 2.38 9.30 -15.06
C ASP A 122 3.79 9.01 -15.59
N LEU A 123 4.80 9.74 -15.10
CA LEU A 123 6.19 9.53 -15.48
C LEU A 123 6.67 8.11 -15.18
N MET A 124 6.25 7.51 -14.05
CA MET A 124 6.58 6.11 -13.74
C MET A 124 5.97 5.14 -14.74
N PHE A 125 4.72 5.36 -15.17
CA PHE A 125 4.06 4.52 -16.17
C PHE A 125 4.69 4.72 -17.55
N TRP A 126 4.94 5.97 -17.92
CA TRP A 126 5.47 6.32 -19.22
C TRP A 126 6.93 5.90 -19.40
N GLU A 127 7.84 6.42 -18.58
CA GLU A 127 9.27 6.12 -18.73
C GLU A 127 9.59 4.71 -18.22
N GLY A 128 8.90 4.25 -17.18
CA GLY A 128 9.13 2.95 -16.59
C GLY A 128 8.59 1.80 -17.43
N TYR A 129 7.42 1.97 -18.07
CA TYR A 129 6.69 0.86 -18.70
C TYR A 129 6.12 1.18 -20.09
N SER A 130 6.44 2.34 -20.67
CA SER A 130 5.91 2.79 -21.97
C SER A 130 4.38 2.78 -22.03
N VAL A 131 3.72 3.08 -20.90
CA VAL A 131 2.26 3.24 -20.81
C VAL A 131 1.94 4.72 -20.68
N HIS A 132 1.18 5.26 -21.64
CA HIS A 132 0.74 6.66 -21.61
C HIS A 132 -0.46 6.86 -20.68
N ASP A 133 -0.59 8.04 -20.07
CA ASP A 133 -1.74 8.50 -19.28
C ASP A 133 -3.11 8.12 -19.89
N TYR A 134 -3.30 8.34 -21.19
CA TYR A 134 -4.56 8.04 -21.89
C TYR A 134 -4.82 6.55 -22.11
N ASP A 135 -3.81 5.69 -21.92
CA ASP A 135 -3.92 4.24 -21.97
C ASP A 135 -4.08 3.61 -20.58
N ILE A 136 -3.91 4.39 -19.49
CA ILE A 136 -4.09 3.90 -18.12
C ILE A 136 -5.57 3.64 -17.84
N GLY A 137 -5.90 2.35 -17.77
CA GLY A 137 -7.22 1.83 -17.48
C GLY A 137 -7.31 1.18 -16.08
N GLY A 138 -8.56 0.95 -15.68
CA GLY A 138 -8.88 0.21 -14.46
C GLY A 138 -8.86 -1.30 -14.62
N GLY A 139 -8.71 -1.80 -15.85
CA GLY A 139 -8.79 -3.23 -16.16
C GLY A 139 -10.20 -3.80 -16.04
N ASP A 140 -10.28 -5.11 -16.24
CA ASP A 140 -11.53 -5.87 -16.20
C ASP A 140 -11.83 -6.48 -14.83
N GLU A 141 -10.81 -6.63 -13.97
CA GLU A 141 -10.94 -7.18 -12.63
C GLU A 141 -11.48 -6.15 -11.65
N GLU A 142 -12.35 -6.56 -10.74
CA GLU A 142 -12.86 -5.70 -9.68
C GLU A 142 -11.75 -5.36 -8.69
N TRP A 143 -11.42 -4.07 -8.55
CA TRP A 143 -10.51 -3.61 -7.52
C TRP A 143 -10.83 -2.20 -7.01
N TYR A 144 -10.34 -1.90 -5.81
CA TYR A 144 -10.62 -0.67 -5.09
C TYR A 144 -9.34 0.02 -4.64
N ALA A 145 -9.25 1.32 -4.91
CA ALA A 145 -8.22 2.18 -4.33
C ALA A 145 -8.79 2.91 -3.11
N ASN A 146 -8.13 2.77 -1.96
CA ASN A 146 -8.53 3.41 -0.71
C ASN A 146 -7.78 4.73 -0.50
N PHE A 147 -8.47 5.75 -0.01
CA PHE A 147 -7.92 7.08 0.26
C PHE A 147 -8.65 7.74 1.44
N ALA A 148 -8.05 8.78 2.01
CA ALA A 148 -8.62 9.50 3.14
C ALA A 148 -9.14 10.88 2.71
N LEU A 149 -10.27 11.28 3.28
CA LEU A 149 -10.83 12.63 3.12
C LEU A 149 -10.66 13.39 4.43
N LEU A 150 -9.92 14.51 4.39
CA LEU A 150 -9.69 15.36 5.56
C LEU A 150 -10.39 16.71 5.39
N ASN A 151 -11.25 17.08 6.33
CA ASN A 151 -11.93 18.37 6.32
C ASN A 151 -10.91 19.53 6.36
N GLU A 152 -10.99 20.46 5.40
CA GLU A 152 -10.05 21.60 5.31
C GLU A 152 -10.01 22.41 6.61
N GLY A 153 -11.15 22.58 7.28
CA GLY A 153 -11.28 23.35 8.52
C GLY A 153 -10.54 22.76 9.72
N GLN A 154 -10.04 21.52 9.59
CA GLN A 154 -9.31 20.81 10.64
C GLN A 154 -7.80 20.87 10.44
N CYS A 155 -7.32 21.49 9.36
CA CYS A 155 -5.90 21.67 9.06
C CYS A 155 -5.35 23.00 9.61
N PRO A 156 -4.12 23.04 10.14
CA PRO A 156 -3.26 21.88 10.38
C PRO A 156 -3.83 20.99 11.50
N ILE A 157 -3.69 19.68 11.33
CA ILE A 157 -4.21 18.69 12.27
C ILE A 157 -3.48 18.77 13.60
N LYS A 158 -4.16 18.33 14.66
CA LYS A 158 -3.62 18.30 16.01
C LYS A 158 -3.65 16.88 16.54
N VAL A 159 -2.46 16.33 16.74
CA VAL A 159 -2.26 15.01 17.31
C VAL A 159 -1.97 15.06 18.82
N ASN A 160 -2.11 13.92 19.50
CA ASN A 160 -1.67 13.73 20.89
C ASN A 160 -0.20 13.25 20.94
N ASP A 161 0.29 12.86 22.13
CA ASP A 161 1.67 12.37 22.32
C ASP A 161 1.91 10.99 21.67
N GLU A 162 0.86 10.34 21.18
CA GLU A 162 0.87 9.05 20.46
C GLU A 162 0.63 9.25 18.96
N ASN A 163 0.74 10.48 18.45
CA ASN A 163 0.45 10.87 17.07
C ASN A 163 -1.00 10.60 16.59
N VAL A 164 -1.94 10.36 17.50
CA VAL A 164 -3.36 10.18 17.16
C VAL A 164 -4.06 11.54 17.05
N MET A 165 -4.78 11.74 15.94
CA MET A 165 -5.59 12.93 15.67
C MET A 165 -6.77 13.02 16.64
N LYS A 166 -6.90 14.17 17.29
CA LYS A 166 -8.05 14.42 18.18
C LYS A 166 -9.33 14.57 17.36
N LYS A 167 -10.36 13.80 17.72
CA LYS A 167 -11.70 13.85 17.09
C LYS A 167 -11.66 13.51 15.59
N ALA A 168 -10.84 12.52 15.22
CA ALA A 168 -10.69 12.08 13.85
C ALA A 168 -12.03 11.70 13.21
N GLU A 169 -12.97 11.14 13.97
CA GLU A 169 -14.31 10.75 13.52
C GLU A 169 -15.14 11.91 12.93
N ASN A 170 -14.82 13.15 13.27
CA ASN A 170 -15.52 14.34 12.75
C ASN A 170 -14.81 15.00 11.56
N SER A 171 -13.61 14.53 11.23
CA SER A 171 -12.64 15.29 10.44
C SER A 171 -12.03 14.49 9.31
N LEU A 172 -11.88 13.18 9.53
CA LEU A 172 -11.19 12.24 8.69
C LEU A 172 -12.18 11.15 8.30
N VAL A 173 -12.43 10.95 7.01
CA VAL A 173 -13.39 9.97 6.50
C VAL A 173 -12.67 8.98 5.61
N TYR A 174 -12.94 7.69 5.83
CA TYR A 174 -12.50 6.62 4.94
C TYR A 174 -13.28 6.65 3.64
N ALA A 175 -12.56 6.60 2.53
CA ALA A 175 -13.15 6.51 1.20
C ALA A 175 -12.45 5.43 0.37
N SER A 176 -13.20 4.81 -0.51
CA SER A 176 -12.67 3.94 -1.54
C SER A 176 -13.36 4.21 -2.87
N MET A 177 -12.71 3.82 -3.96
CA MET A 177 -13.26 3.96 -5.30
C MET A 177 -13.10 2.67 -6.06
N GLU A 178 -14.20 2.19 -6.64
CA GLU A 178 -14.15 1.07 -7.58
C GLU A 178 -13.43 1.52 -8.85
N MET A 179 -12.38 0.80 -9.20
CA MET A 179 -11.48 1.15 -10.29
C MET A 179 -11.83 0.42 -11.59
N SER A 180 -12.52 -0.72 -11.51
CA SER A 180 -12.87 -1.61 -12.64
C SER A 180 -13.72 -0.95 -13.72
N GLY A 181 -13.46 -1.35 -14.97
CA GLY A 181 -14.31 -1.09 -16.12
C GLY A 181 -14.25 0.33 -16.70
N ALA A 182 -14.86 0.49 -17.88
CA ALA A 182 -14.98 1.78 -18.58
C ALA A 182 -16.18 2.64 -18.10
N GLY A 183 -16.81 2.26 -16.99
CA GLY A 183 -18.07 2.81 -16.49
C GLY A 183 -17.93 4.00 -15.54
N SER A 184 -19.05 4.42 -14.95
CA SER A 184 -19.09 5.44 -13.89
C SER A 184 -18.40 4.91 -12.63
N ARG A 185 -17.15 5.31 -12.42
CA ARG A 185 -16.42 5.04 -11.18
C ARG A 185 -17.11 5.72 -10.01
N ASN A 186 -17.51 4.92 -9.02
CA ASN A 186 -18.29 5.37 -7.89
C ASN A 186 -17.41 5.41 -6.64
N PHE A 187 -17.58 6.48 -5.86
CA PHE A 187 -17.00 6.56 -4.53
C PHE A 187 -17.87 5.80 -3.53
N HIS A 188 -17.21 5.08 -2.66
CA HIS A 188 -17.78 4.49 -1.46
C HIS A 188 -17.21 5.25 -0.26
N LEU A 189 -18.09 5.83 0.55
CA LEU A 189 -17.71 6.57 1.75
C LEU A 189 -18.26 5.85 2.97
N SER A 190 -17.46 5.75 4.03
CA SER A 190 -17.93 5.10 5.27
C SER A 190 -19.13 5.83 5.91
N ASN A 191 -19.25 7.13 5.70
CA ASN A 191 -20.30 7.97 6.29
C ASN A 191 -21.56 8.13 5.40
N ASN A 192 -21.67 7.43 4.27
CA ASN A 192 -22.76 7.58 3.29
C ASN A 192 -22.94 9.00 2.70
N GLY A 193 -21.93 9.86 2.78
CA GLY A 193 -21.96 11.20 2.21
C GLY A 193 -21.89 11.21 0.67
N THR A 194 -21.99 12.40 0.07
CA THR A 194 -21.79 12.59 -1.37
C THR A 194 -20.47 13.32 -1.63
N LEU A 195 -19.49 12.61 -2.20
CA LEU A 195 -18.22 13.18 -2.64
C LEU A 195 -18.31 13.64 -4.10
N SER A 196 -18.02 14.92 -4.32
CA SER A 196 -17.80 15.51 -5.63
C SER A 196 -16.32 15.88 -5.78
N VAL A 197 -15.63 15.25 -6.73
CA VAL A 197 -14.30 15.65 -7.18
C VAL A 197 -14.34 16.01 -8.66
N LYS A 198 -13.44 16.91 -9.06
CA LYS A 198 -13.33 17.39 -10.44
C LYS A 198 -12.85 16.29 -11.38
N ASP A 199 -11.79 15.61 -10.98
CA ASP A 199 -11.08 14.63 -11.78
C ASP A 199 -11.27 13.24 -11.15
N LYS A 200 -11.59 12.24 -11.98
CA LYS A 200 -11.92 10.86 -11.57
C LYS A 200 -11.17 9.83 -12.42
N GLU A 201 -10.09 10.26 -13.06
CA GLU A 201 -9.31 9.37 -13.90
C GLU A 201 -8.56 8.35 -13.04
N VAL A 202 -8.20 7.20 -13.61
CA VAL A 202 -7.54 6.12 -12.83
C VAL A 202 -6.29 6.67 -12.17
N LEU A 203 -5.52 7.44 -12.94
CA LEU A 203 -4.29 8.06 -12.50
C LEU A 203 -4.49 9.04 -11.33
N ASP A 204 -5.54 9.88 -11.37
CA ASP A 204 -5.87 10.78 -10.26
C ASP A 204 -6.18 10.02 -8.98
N VAL A 205 -6.91 8.91 -9.08
CA VAL A 205 -7.33 8.14 -7.92
C VAL A 205 -6.16 7.36 -7.33
N MET A 206 -5.27 6.83 -8.19
CA MET A 206 -3.99 6.28 -7.74
C MET A 206 -3.16 7.35 -7.00
N SER A 207 -3.16 8.58 -7.50
CA SER A 207 -2.52 9.73 -6.86
C SER A 207 -3.14 10.02 -5.49
N TYR A 208 -4.46 10.10 -5.36
CA TYR A 208 -5.13 10.30 -4.06
C TYR A 208 -4.75 9.23 -3.06
N SER A 209 -4.83 7.96 -3.46
CA SER A 209 -4.52 6.80 -2.61
C SER A 209 -3.07 6.76 -2.12
N SER A 210 -2.14 7.40 -2.83
CA SER A 210 -0.69 7.35 -2.59
C SER A 210 -0.05 8.70 -2.26
N SER A 211 -0.86 9.69 -1.91
CA SER A 211 -0.40 11.05 -1.59
C SER A 211 0.26 11.14 -0.20
N PHE A 212 1.18 10.24 0.17
CA PHE A 212 1.78 10.17 1.51
C PHE A 212 2.45 11.48 1.94
N TRP A 213 2.92 12.28 0.98
CA TRP A 213 3.54 13.59 1.20
C TRP A 213 2.57 14.64 1.77
N THR A 214 1.26 14.44 1.65
CA THR A 214 0.26 15.39 2.18
C THR A 214 0.24 15.39 3.70
N SER A 215 0.61 14.28 4.35
CA SER A 215 0.68 14.14 5.82
C SER A 215 1.50 15.27 6.45
N GLY A 216 2.74 15.46 6.01
CA GLY A 216 3.63 16.52 6.51
C GLY A 216 3.14 17.95 6.22
N ILE A 217 2.27 18.14 5.21
CA ILE A 217 1.64 19.44 4.95
C ILE A 217 0.49 19.67 5.92
N VAL A 218 -0.40 18.69 6.10
CA VAL A 218 -1.59 18.85 6.94
C VAL A 218 -1.25 18.84 8.42
N GLU A 219 -0.10 18.32 8.84
CA GLU A 219 0.36 18.35 10.24
C GLU A 219 1.06 19.65 10.64
N SER A 220 1.85 20.22 9.73
CA SER A 220 2.69 21.37 10.03
C SER A 220 1.96 22.67 9.70
N ALA A 221 1.76 23.53 10.69
CA ALA A 221 1.19 24.86 10.48
C ALA A 221 1.96 25.69 9.44
N THR A 222 3.28 25.56 9.43
CA THR A 222 4.14 26.26 8.46
C THR A 222 3.98 25.67 7.07
N SER A 223 4.09 24.34 6.93
CA SER A 223 3.95 23.67 5.63
C SER A 223 2.56 23.88 5.05
N TYR A 224 1.52 23.76 5.87
CA TYR A 224 0.13 24.03 5.49
C TYR A 224 -0.04 25.45 4.94
N PHE A 225 0.51 26.46 5.62
CA PHE A 225 0.41 27.85 5.16
C PHE A 225 1.00 28.06 3.76
N PHE A 226 2.10 27.37 3.42
CA PHE A 226 2.79 27.54 2.15
C PHE A 226 2.31 26.59 1.04
N LEU A 227 1.83 25.39 1.39
CA LEU A 227 1.68 24.29 0.45
C LEU A 227 0.26 23.72 0.37
N LYS A 228 -0.72 24.23 1.14
CA LYS A 228 -2.10 23.67 1.09
C LYS A 228 -2.74 23.67 -0.31
N GLU A 229 -2.37 24.62 -1.16
CA GLU A 229 -2.89 24.73 -2.54
C GLU A 229 -2.36 23.62 -3.47
N THR A 230 -1.40 22.81 -3.01
CA THR A 230 -0.88 21.67 -3.78
C THR A 230 -1.65 20.38 -3.49
N ILE A 231 -2.39 20.33 -2.37
CA ILE A 231 -3.15 19.15 -1.94
C ILE A 231 -4.40 19.03 -2.82
N PRO A 232 -4.68 17.84 -3.39
CA PRO A 232 -5.92 17.61 -4.12
C PRO A 232 -7.16 17.86 -3.26
N THR A 233 -8.21 18.46 -3.85
CA THR A 233 -9.42 18.86 -3.13
C THR A 233 -10.69 18.28 -3.75
N GLY A 234 -11.69 18.07 -2.90
CA GLY A 234 -13.04 17.65 -3.25
C GLY A 234 -14.07 18.39 -2.41
N SER A 235 -15.35 18.09 -2.66
CA SER A 235 -16.46 18.57 -1.84
C SER A 235 -17.25 17.38 -1.28
N LEU A 236 -17.31 17.29 0.05
CA LEU A 236 -18.11 16.30 0.78
C LEU A 236 -19.30 17.02 1.40
N ASP A 237 -20.51 16.72 0.90
CA ASP A 237 -21.76 17.33 1.38
C ASP A 237 -21.75 18.88 1.40
N GLY A 238 -20.98 19.49 0.48
CA GLY A 238 -20.83 20.94 0.34
C GLY A 238 -19.66 21.54 1.13
N GLU A 239 -18.95 20.77 1.93
CA GLU A 239 -17.72 21.20 2.62
C GLU A 239 -16.48 20.83 1.81
N THR A 240 -15.44 21.66 1.87
CA THR A 240 -14.15 21.36 1.23
C THR A 240 -13.41 20.29 2.02
N VAL A 241 -12.96 19.26 1.31
CA VAL A 241 -12.09 18.21 1.86
C VAL A 241 -10.84 18.07 1.03
N TYR A 242 -9.74 17.72 1.68
CA TYR A 242 -8.50 17.28 1.05
C TYR A 242 -8.55 15.78 0.80
N LEU A 243 -8.11 15.35 -0.38
CA LEU A 243 -7.88 13.94 -0.69
C LEU A 243 -6.44 13.60 -0.35
N ASN A 244 -6.26 12.60 0.51
CA ASN A 244 -4.99 12.20 1.08
C ASN A 244 -4.78 10.70 0.93
N ASP A 245 -3.54 10.26 1.16
CA ASP A 245 -3.18 8.85 1.21
C ASP A 245 -4.16 8.06 2.09
N GLY A 246 -4.60 6.89 1.63
CA GLY A 246 -5.51 6.03 2.41
C GLY A 246 -4.87 5.53 3.69
N GLY A 247 -3.53 5.49 3.73
CA GLY A 247 -2.73 5.16 4.89
C GLY A 247 -3.06 6.02 6.10
N LEU A 248 -3.59 7.25 5.95
CA LEU A 248 -4.05 8.08 7.07
C LEU A 248 -5.20 7.45 7.88
N VAL A 249 -5.94 6.49 7.31
CA VAL A 249 -7.06 5.79 7.97
C VAL A 249 -6.88 4.28 7.99
N ASP A 250 -6.41 3.68 6.90
CA ASP A 250 -6.17 2.24 6.79
C ASP A 250 -4.96 1.98 5.88
N THR A 251 -3.87 1.51 6.46
CA THR A 251 -2.66 1.14 5.70
C THR A 251 -2.75 -0.23 5.03
N THR A 252 -3.82 -1.00 5.25
CA THR A 252 -3.85 -2.43 4.94
C THR A 252 -4.65 -2.76 3.68
N GLY A 253 -5.71 -1.99 3.40
CA GLY A 253 -6.71 -2.28 2.38
C GLY A 253 -7.75 -3.33 2.80
N ILE A 254 -7.67 -3.87 4.03
CA ILE A 254 -8.61 -4.87 4.54
C ILE A 254 -10.00 -4.27 4.73
N VAL A 255 -10.10 -2.98 5.13
CA VAL A 255 -11.38 -2.37 5.51
C VAL A 255 -12.40 -2.40 4.37
N THR A 256 -12.03 -2.05 3.14
CA THR A 256 -12.94 -2.13 1.99
C THR A 256 -13.43 -3.55 1.73
N LEU A 257 -12.59 -4.57 1.90
CA LEU A 257 -13.00 -5.97 1.73
C LEU A 257 -13.99 -6.41 2.83
N LEU A 258 -13.82 -5.91 4.06
CA LEU A 258 -14.78 -6.11 5.15
C LEU A 258 -16.12 -5.41 4.89
N GLN A 259 -16.11 -4.19 4.35
CA GLN A 259 -17.34 -3.48 3.92
C GLN A 259 -18.11 -4.28 2.85
N LYS A 260 -17.38 -4.97 1.96
CA LYS A 260 -17.94 -5.85 0.92
C LYS A 260 -18.39 -7.22 1.46
N LYS A 261 -18.08 -7.52 2.74
CA LYS A 261 -18.36 -8.79 3.42
C LYS A 261 -17.75 -9.98 2.69
N GLU A 262 -16.50 -9.84 2.25
CA GLU A 262 -15.75 -10.96 1.69
C GLU A 262 -15.65 -12.10 2.70
N ASP A 263 -15.75 -13.34 2.21
CA ASP A 263 -15.72 -14.56 3.03
C ASP A 263 -14.29 -14.92 3.43
N THR A 264 -13.35 -14.66 2.55
CA THR A 264 -11.92 -14.92 2.69
C THR A 264 -11.18 -13.64 2.34
N ILE A 265 -10.21 -13.24 3.16
CA ILE A 265 -9.29 -12.14 2.85
C ILE A 265 -7.86 -12.69 2.92
N VAL A 266 -7.10 -12.47 1.85
CA VAL A 266 -5.65 -12.71 1.77
C VAL A 266 -4.95 -11.37 1.67
N ALA A 267 -4.27 -10.94 2.73
CA ALA A 267 -3.60 -9.66 2.82
C ALA A 267 -2.08 -9.81 2.67
N PHE A 268 -1.47 -8.97 1.84
CA PHE A 268 -0.03 -8.79 1.76
C PHE A 268 0.33 -7.46 2.42
N TYR A 269 0.83 -7.54 3.66
CA TYR A 269 1.29 -6.38 4.42
C TYR A 269 2.76 -6.12 4.09
N ASN A 270 2.98 -5.30 3.07
CA ASN A 270 4.27 -4.88 2.50
C ASN A 270 4.68 -3.49 2.99
N ASN A 271 4.65 -3.29 4.31
CA ASN A 271 4.92 -1.98 4.88
C ASN A 271 6.40 -1.60 4.75
N ASN A 272 6.69 -0.30 4.72
CA ASN A 272 8.07 0.15 4.63
C ASN A 272 8.80 0.07 5.97
N ASP A 273 8.12 0.06 7.11
CA ASP A 273 8.81 -0.12 8.40
C ASP A 273 8.50 -1.49 8.99
N PRO A 274 9.46 -2.10 9.73
CA PRO A 274 9.27 -3.41 10.32
C PRO A 274 8.15 -3.38 11.38
N LEU A 275 7.31 -4.43 11.38
CA LEU A 275 6.25 -4.69 12.36
C LEU A 275 6.79 -4.79 13.80
N SER A 276 8.06 -5.15 13.95
CA SER A 276 8.73 -5.21 15.24
C SER A 276 9.04 -3.84 15.86
N GLU A 277 9.29 -2.82 15.03
CA GLU A 277 9.63 -1.46 15.47
C GLU A 277 8.42 -0.53 15.48
N LEU A 278 7.43 -0.81 14.64
CA LEU A 278 6.21 -0.01 14.58
C LEU A 278 5.22 -0.35 15.69
N SER A 279 4.73 0.73 16.28
CA SER A 279 3.33 0.87 16.65
C SER A 279 2.49 0.78 15.37
N CYS A 280 2.20 -0.45 14.97
CA CYS A 280 1.74 -0.74 13.63
C CYS A 280 0.30 -0.24 13.43
N PRO A 281 0.02 0.60 12.41
CA PRO A 281 -1.34 0.99 12.02
C PRO A 281 -2.31 -0.20 11.85
N PHE A 282 -1.80 -1.35 11.38
CA PHE A 282 -2.54 -2.61 11.32
C PHE A 282 -3.04 -3.11 12.70
N ALA A 283 -2.35 -2.76 13.79
CA ALA A 283 -2.75 -3.10 15.16
C ALA A 283 -4.07 -2.43 15.57
N PHE A 284 -4.42 -1.29 14.95
CA PHE A 284 -5.69 -0.59 15.21
C PHE A 284 -6.89 -1.39 14.75
N LEU A 285 -6.76 -2.22 13.70
CA LEU A 285 -7.82 -3.16 13.30
C LEU A 285 -8.18 -4.14 14.42
N PHE A 286 -7.25 -4.42 15.34
CA PHE A 286 -7.47 -5.25 16.52
C PHE A 286 -7.76 -4.43 17.78
N GLY A 287 -7.81 -3.09 17.71
CA GLY A 287 -7.99 -2.24 18.89
C GLY A 287 -6.82 -2.32 19.87
N ALA A 288 -5.61 -2.57 19.37
CA ALA A 288 -4.41 -2.54 20.19
C ALA A 288 -3.92 -1.09 20.36
N GLU A 289 -3.79 -0.66 21.62
CA GLU A 289 -3.32 0.68 21.97
C GLU A 289 -1.83 0.83 21.63
N THR A 290 -1.55 1.63 20.60
CA THR A 290 -0.19 1.90 20.13
C THR A 290 -0.14 3.28 19.45
N SER A 291 1.04 3.88 19.30
CA SER A 291 1.13 5.19 18.62
C SER A 291 0.87 5.06 17.12
N ALA A 292 0.27 6.09 16.53
CA ALA A 292 0.29 6.22 15.08
C ALA A 292 1.69 6.63 14.61
N ASP A 293 1.99 6.35 13.35
CA ASP A 293 3.00 7.11 12.63
C ASP A 293 2.31 8.39 12.11
N SER A 294 3.00 9.52 12.12
CA SER A 294 2.55 10.77 11.48
C SER A 294 2.02 10.57 10.05
N MET A 295 2.53 9.59 9.32
CA MET A 295 2.07 9.34 7.96
C MET A 295 0.84 8.42 7.89
N ASN A 296 0.50 7.69 8.96
CA ASN A 296 -0.38 6.52 8.88
C ASN A 296 -1.30 6.30 10.10
N CYS A 297 -2.58 6.02 9.83
CA CYS A 297 -3.68 5.73 10.75
C CYS A 297 -3.77 6.71 11.90
N LEU A 298 -4.15 7.95 11.59
CA LEU A 298 -4.24 9.02 12.57
C LEU A 298 -5.52 8.95 13.41
N GLU A 299 -6.50 8.11 13.04
CA GLU A 299 -7.77 7.96 13.74
C GLU A 299 -7.64 7.33 15.13
N GLY A 300 -6.61 6.50 15.33
CA GLY A 300 -6.38 5.79 16.59
C GLY A 300 -7.15 4.47 16.71
N TRP A 301 -6.67 3.63 17.63
CA TRP A 301 -7.16 2.26 17.82
C TRP A 301 -8.66 2.16 18.18
N GLU A 302 -9.23 3.16 18.87
CA GLU A 302 -10.65 3.16 19.24
C GLU A 302 -11.58 3.26 18.03
N LEU A 303 -11.14 3.97 16.98
CA LEU A 303 -11.92 4.17 15.75
C LEU A 303 -11.60 3.11 14.69
N GLY A 304 -10.38 2.55 14.69
CA GLY A 304 -9.96 1.55 13.71
C GLY A 304 -10.40 0.10 14.00
N GLN A 305 -10.87 -0.21 15.22
CA GLN A 305 -11.10 -1.60 15.63
C GLN A 305 -12.24 -2.28 14.85
N VAL A 306 -11.92 -3.42 14.24
CA VAL A 306 -12.88 -4.32 13.56
C VAL A 306 -12.71 -5.80 13.98
N PHE A 307 -11.67 -6.13 14.74
CA PHE A 307 -11.41 -7.46 15.29
C PHE A 307 -11.22 -7.41 16.81
N GLU A 308 -11.32 -8.56 17.47
CA GLU A 308 -11.08 -8.69 18.91
C GLU A 308 -9.63 -8.40 19.30
N SER A 309 -9.43 -7.60 20.35
CA SER A 309 -8.09 -7.18 20.79
C SER A 309 -7.23 -8.31 21.35
N GLY A 310 -7.87 -9.34 21.90
CA GLY A 310 -7.18 -10.55 22.36
C GLY A 310 -6.46 -11.33 21.24
N LEU A 311 -6.73 -11.03 19.97
CA LEU A 311 -6.09 -11.69 18.82
C LEU A 311 -4.74 -11.07 18.45
N TRP A 312 -4.52 -9.79 18.79
CA TRP A 312 -3.39 -9.01 18.29
C TRP A 312 -2.02 -9.66 18.56
N GLU A 313 -1.75 -10.07 19.81
CA GLU A 313 -0.45 -10.63 20.19
C GLU A 313 -0.12 -11.91 19.41
N GLY A 314 -1.11 -12.75 19.14
CA GLY A 314 -0.94 -13.96 18.34
C GLY A 314 -0.71 -13.65 16.86
N VAL A 315 -1.44 -12.67 16.33
CA VAL A 315 -1.24 -12.18 14.95
C VAL A 315 0.16 -11.58 14.80
N LYS A 316 0.54 -10.63 15.65
CA LYS A 316 1.87 -10.00 15.65
C LYS A 316 2.98 -11.05 15.76
N GLY A 317 2.87 -11.96 16.73
CA GLY A 317 3.86 -13.03 16.93
C GLY A 317 4.11 -13.84 15.66
N ASN A 318 3.05 -14.27 14.98
CA ASN A 318 3.17 -15.04 13.73
C ASN A 318 3.70 -14.23 12.55
N LEU A 319 3.38 -12.93 12.48
CA LEU A 319 3.86 -12.06 11.41
C LEU A 319 5.32 -11.64 11.59
N THR A 320 5.82 -11.60 12.83
CA THR A 320 7.22 -11.27 13.16
C THR A 320 8.12 -12.50 13.31
N ASP A 321 7.56 -13.71 13.26
CA ASP A 321 8.34 -14.94 13.23
C ASP A 321 8.89 -15.16 11.82
N GLY A 322 10.20 -14.98 11.64
CA GLY A 322 10.89 -15.09 10.36
C GLY A 322 10.76 -16.46 9.66
N GLY A 323 10.33 -17.51 10.39
CA GLY A 323 10.02 -18.82 9.81
C GLY A 323 8.55 -19.01 9.43
N LEU A 324 7.64 -18.17 9.96
CA LEU A 324 6.20 -18.21 9.63
C LEU A 324 5.82 -17.09 8.68
N LEU A 325 5.99 -15.82 9.09
CA LEU A 325 5.63 -14.61 8.34
C LEU A 325 4.16 -14.57 7.90
N ARG A 326 3.31 -15.35 8.57
CA ARG A 326 1.91 -15.54 8.19
C ARG A 326 1.03 -15.73 9.42
N ALA A 327 0.07 -14.84 9.59
CA ALA A 327 -1.05 -15.03 10.50
C ALA A 327 -2.27 -15.57 9.76
N LYS A 328 -2.94 -16.57 10.35
CA LYS A 328 -4.23 -17.08 9.87
C LYS A 328 -5.24 -17.09 11.00
N LEU A 329 -6.40 -16.51 10.73
CA LEU A 329 -7.56 -16.56 11.60
C LEU A 329 -8.72 -17.22 10.83
N GLU A 330 -9.41 -18.13 11.50
CA GLU A 330 -10.55 -18.85 10.92
C GLU A 330 -11.81 -18.55 11.72
N ASN A 331 -12.92 -18.30 11.01
CA ASN A 331 -14.22 -17.95 11.59
C ASN A 331 -14.11 -16.80 12.62
N VAL A 332 -13.36 -15.77 12.25
CA VAL A 332 -13.13 -14.61 13.11
C VAL A 332 -14.34 -13.69 13.08
N GLU A 333 -14.75 -13.23 14.26
CA GLU A 333 -15.80 -12.22 14.39
C GLU A 333 -15.28 -10.87 13.91
N VAL A 334 -15.95 -10.33 12.89
CA VAL A 334 -15.81 -8.94 12.47
C VAL A 334 -16.80 -8.12 13.27
N LYS A 335 -16.29 -7.14 14.02
CA LYS A 335 -17.08 -6.22 14.82
C LYS A 335 -17.67 -5.15 13.93
N GLU A 336 -18.89 -4.75 14.24
CA GLU A 336 -19.48 -3.55 13.62
C GLU A 336 -18.63 -2.33 13.98
N ASN A 337 -18.33 -1.52 12.98
CA ASN A 337 -17.61 -0.27 13.12
C ASN A 337 -18.29 0.78 12.23
N GLU A 338 -19.10 1.63 12.85
CA GLU A 338 -19.85 2.70 12.16
C GLU A 338 -18.92 3.71 11.47
N TYR A 339 -17.76 4.01 12.07
CA TYR A 339 -16.80 4.97 11.52
C TYR A 339 -16.20 4.49 10.20
N LEU A 340 -15.86 3.20 10.13
CA LEU A 340 -15.33 2.55 8.92
C LEU A 340 -16.44 2.00 8.02
N GLY A 341 -17.72 2.08 8.40
CA GLY A 341 -18.83 1.51 7.62
C GLY A 341 -18.79 -0.02 7.51
N VAL A 342 -18.19 -0.71 8.49
CA VAL A 342 -18.09 -2.17 8.53
C VAL A 342 -19.23 -2.73 9.34
N GLU A 343 -20.01 -3.65 8.76
CA GLU A 343 -21.07 -4.37 9.47
C GLU A 343 -20.53 -5.64 10.13
N ALA A 344 -21.13 -6.06 11.25
CA ALA A 344 -20.71 -7.30 11.93
C ALA A 344 -21.05 -8.56 11.11
N TYR A 345 -20.08 -9.46 10.98
CA TYR A 345 -20.25 -10.78 10.38
C TYR A 345 -19.15 -11.76 10.82
N ILE A 346 -19.21 -13.01 10.36
CA ILE A 346 -18.13 -13.98 10.56
C ILE A 346 -17.32 -14.07 9.27
N LEU A 347 -16.07 -13.61 9.32
CA LEU A 347 -15.10 -13.80 8.25
C LEU A 347 -14.54 -15.22 8.35
N LYS A 348 -14.68 -16.02 7.29
CA LYS A 348 -14.28 -17.44 7.32
C LYS A 348 -12.78 -17.58 7.41
N ASN A 349 -12.03 -16.80 6.62
CA ASN A 349 -10.57 -16.83 6.62
C ASN A 349 -10.01 -15.41 6.53
N LEU A 350 -9.08 -15.09 7.42
CA LEU A 350 -8.15 -13.97 7.27
C LEU A 350 -6.74 -14.53 7.25
N ILE A 351 -6.08 -14.48 6.10
CA ILE A 351 -4.66 -14.84 5.94
C ILE A 351 -3.89 -13.57 5.68
N ILE A 352 -2.81 -13.35 6.42
CA ILE A 352 -1.99 -12.14 6.32
C ILE A 352 -0.55 -12.57 6.20
N PHE A 353 0.11 -12.13 5.14
CA PHE A 353 1.53 -12.29 4.93
C PHE A 353 2.25 -10.98 5.26
N SER A 354 3.28 -11.06 6.10
CA SER A 354 4.16 -9.92 6.33
C SER A 354 5.29 -9.89 5.29
N ASN A 355 5.92 -8.75 5.17
CA ASN A 355 7.25 -8.62 4.60
C ASN A 355 8.32 -8.54 5.71
N GLU A 356 8.24 -9.29 6.80
CA GLU A 356 9.34 -9.28 7.77
C GLU A 356 10.58 -10.03 7.23
N ARG A 357 11.77 -9.65 7.71
CA ARG A 357 13.01 -10.31 7.27
C ARG A 357 12.98 -11.80 7.63
N SER A 358 13.35 -12.64 6.66
CA SER A 358 13.39 -14.10 6.82
C SER A 358 14.78 -14.64 6.54
N ASP A 359 15.49 -15.03 7.60
CA ASP A 359 16.78 -15.71 7.46
C ASP A 359 16.62 -17.12 6.86
N GLU A 360 15.45 -17.74 6.99
CA GLU A 360 15.14 -19.02 6.33
C GLU A 360 15.13 -18.84 4.81
N PHE A 361 14.43 -17.82 4.30
CA PHE A 361 14.41 -17.51 2.88
C PHE A 361 15.79 -17.09 2.37
N LEU A 362 16.46 -16.15 3.04
CA LEU A 362 17.79 -15.70 2.61
C LEU A 362 18.82 -16.83 2.66
N GLY A 363 18.75 -17.69 3.67
CA GLY A 363 19.60 -18.87 3.80
C GLY A 363 19.23 -20.03 2.88
N SER A 364 18.17 -19.90 2.07
CA SER A 364 17.74 -20.95 1.14
C SER A 364 18.44 -20.90 -0.22
N PHE A 365 19.11 -19.78 -0.56
CA PHE A 365 19.90 -19.67 -1.78
C PHE A 365 21.20 -20.49 -1.66
N GLU A 366 21.56 -21.22 -2.71
CA GLU A 366 22.81 -21.96 -2.82
C GLU A 366 24.02 -21.02 -2.94
N ASP A 367 23.84 -19.86 -3.57
CA ASP A 367 24.84 -18.79 -3.62
C ASP A 367 24.74 -17.88 -2.39
N GLU A 368 25.57 -18.15 -1.39
CA GLU A 368 25.64 -17.39 -0.13
C GLU A 368 25.95 -15.89 -0.35
N GLU A 369 26.46 -15.48 -1.52
CA GLU A 369 26.68 -14.06 -1.82
C GLU A 369 25.37 -13.26 -1.91
N ILE A 370 24.25 -13.89 -2.30
CA ILE A 370 22.94 -13.21 -2.35
C ILE A 370 22.58 -12.71 -0.94
N ALA A 371 22.52 -13.62 0.04
CA ALA A 371 22.18 -13.28 1.42
C ALA A 371 23.18 -12.28 2.04
N ALA A 372 24.46 -12.38 1.69
CA ALA A 372 25.51 -11.51 2.21
C ALA A 372 25.52 -10.09 1.59
N LYS A 373 24.80 -9.86 0.49
CA LYS A 373 24.80 -8.60 -0.25
C LYS A 373 23.47 -7.86 -0.26
N VAL A 374 22.38 -8.54 0.09
CA VAL A 374 21.10 -7.90 0.40
C VAL A 374 21.30 -6.86 1.51
N ASP A 375 20.69 -5.69 1.36
CA ASP A 375 20.82 -4.58 2.31
C ASP A 375 20.31 -5.01 3.71
N ASP A 376 20.96 -4.51 4.77
CA ASP A 376 20.52 -4.80 6.15
C ASP A 376 19.12 -4.24 6.43
N ARG A 377 18.69 -3.22 5.66
CA ARG A 377 17.34 -2.67 5.70
C ARG A 377 16.31 -3.61 5.10
N TRP A 378 16.69 -4.47 4.16
CA TRP A 378 15.77 -5.35 3.45
C TRP A 378 14.97 -6.26 4.40
N PRO A 379 13.67 -6.45 4.15
CA PRO A 379 12.89 -5.95 3.00
C PRO A 379 12.20 -4.59 3.25
N ASN A 380 12.60 -3.87 4.29
CA ASN A 380 11.98 -2.64 4.78
C ASN A 380 12.91 -1.43 4.56
N ASN A 381 12.50 -0.26 5.05
CA ASN A 381 13.24 0.98 5.18
C ASN A 381 13.85 1.49 3.86
N PHE A 382 13.11 1.36 2.76
CA PHE A 382 13.45 1.92 1.45
C PHE A 382 12.68 3.21 1.21
N PRO A 383 13.31 4.40 1.37
CA PRO A 383 12.55 5.64 1.39
C PRO A 383 12.08 6.12 0.01
N VAL A 384 12.85 5.83 -1.05
CA VAL A 384 12.58 6.37 -2.41
C VAL A 384 12.94 5.36 -3.50
N SER A 385 13.99 4.57 -3.31
CA SER A 385 14.44 3.56 -4.27
C SER A 385 14.98 2.34 -3.53
N VAL A 386 15.08 1.24 -4.27
CA VAL A 386 15.62 -0.04 -3.81
C VAL A 386 16.67 -0.51 -4.84
N PRO A 387 17.83 -1.06 -4.41
CA PRO A 387 18.80 -1.62 -5.34
C PRO A 387 18.24 -2.80 -6.14
N THR A 388 18.82 -3.09 -7.30
CA THR A 388 18.38 -4.18 -8.19
C THR A 388 18.30 -5.52 -7.48
N LEU A 389 19.34 -5.92 -6.74
CA LEU A 389 19.34 -7.14 -5.94
C LEU A 389 18.17 -7.17 -4.95
N ASP A 390 18.04 -6.14 -4.12
CA ASP A 390 17.01 -6.05 -3.08
C ASP A 390 15.59 -6.10 -3.66
N ALA A 391 15.36 -5.45 -4.79
CA ALA A 391 14.10 -5.54 -5.53
C ALA A 391 13.84 -6.99 -5.95
N ASN A 392 14.77 -7.59 -6.71
CA ASN A 392 14.65 -8.96 -7.19
C ASN A 392 14.44 -9.97 -6.06
N VAL A 393 15.19 -9.84 -4.96
CA VAL A 393 15.05 -10.66 -3.77
C VAL A 393 13.69 -10.43 -3.09
N MET A 394 13.15 -9.21 -3.09
CA MET A 394 11.78 -8.93 -2.61
C MET A 394 10.73 -9.63 -3.48
N CYS A 395 10.90 -9.67 -4.80
CA CYS A 395 9.99 -10.37 -5.71
C CYS A 395 10.03 -11.89 -5.49
N MET A 396 11.24 -12.46 -5.42
CA MET A 396 11.47 -13.87 -5.07
C MET A 396 10.88 -14.19 -3.70
N PHE A 397 10.94 -13.28 -2.74
CA PHE A 397 10.38 -13.48 -1.42
C PHE A 397 8.85 -13.58 -1.46
N LYS A 398 8.18 -12.75 -2.25
CA LYS A 398 6.72 -12.87 -2.45
C LYS A 398 6.36 -14.16 -3.16
N ASP A 399 7.14 -14.57 -4.15
CA ASP A 399 6.97 -15.85 -4.82
C ASP A 399 7.13 -17.04 -3.86
N TRP A 400 8.21 -17.05 -3.08
CA TRP A 400 8.52 -18.06 -2.07
C TRP A 400 7.45 -18.17 -0.97
N ILE A 401 6.94 -17.04 -0.45
CA ILE A 401 5.86 -17.06 0.56
C ILE A 401 4.60 -17.72 -0.02
N VAL A 402 4.20 -17.34 -1.23
CA VAL A 402 3.01 -17.93 -1.87
C VAL A 402 3.24 -19.41 -2.16
N GLU A 403 4.44 -19.81 -2.59
CA GLU A 403 4.78 -21.23 -2.78
C GLU A 403 4.76 -22.02 -1.47
N LYS A 404 5.37 -21.48 -0.40
CA LYS A 404 5.41 -22.08 0.94
C LYS A 404 4.02 -22.37 1.51
N TYR A 405 3.04 -21.52 1.19
CA TYR A 405 1.65 -21.64 1.65
C TYR A 405 0.66 -22.02 0.53
N LEU A 406 1.14 -22.57 -0.58
CA LEU A 406 0.32 -22.81 -1.77
C LEU A 406 -0.87 -23.75 -1.50
N ASP A 407 -0.67 -24.82 -0.75
CA ASP A 407 -1.75 -25.77 -0.45
C ASP A 407 -2.85 -25.11 0.38
N GLU A 408 -2.49 -24.26 1.34
CA GLU A 408 -3.46 -23.50 2.13
C GLU A 408 -4.19 -22.46 1.27
N LEU A 409 -3.48 -21.76 0.39
CA LEU A 409 -4.10 -20.78 -0.50
C LEU A 409 -5.08 -21.43 -1.47
N LYS A 410 -4.77 -22.61 -2.02
CA LYS A 410 -5.68 -23.39 -2.87
C LYS A 410 -6.95 -23.88 -2.16
N GLU A 411 -6.94 -23.99 -0.83
CA GLU A 411 -8.12 -24.38 -0.07
C GLU A 411 -9.11 -23.23 0.12
N VAL A 412 -8.62 -21.98 0.09
CA VAL A 412 -9.41 -20.80 0.45
C VAL A 412 -9.65 -19.82 -0.70
N MET A 413 -8.81 -19.85 -1.73
CA MET A 413 -8.92 -19.10 -2.99
C MET A 413 -9.49 -19.99 -4.08
#